data_AF-A0A260YSU2-F1
#
_entry.id   AF-A0A260YSU2-F1
#
_cell.length_a   1.000
_cell.length_b   1.000
_cell.length_c   1.000
_cell.angle_alpha   90.00
_cell.angle_beta   90.00
_cell.angle_gamma   90.00
#
_symmetry.space_group_name_H-M   'P 1'
#
loop_
_entity.id
_entity.type
_entity.pdbx_description
1 polymer ?
#
loop_
_entity_poly.entity_id
_entity_poly.type
_entity_poly.pdbx_seq_one_letter_code
_entity_poly.pdbx_strand_id
1 'polypeptide(L)'
;MKVPIICLLQLLLILVVVKKTTQRTDIYMKGNLTCVSHWTPKWCARIVLVEKDTLESGTDKIAEFGVVCSKIPWIEYEMKGFQDGDGFYDVFYEMSAIITHSCSGRDLIWKQEHKLNWVPVSKT
;
A
#
# COMPACT_ATOMS: atom_id res chain seq x y z
N MET A 1 -27.14 -42.06 -17.54
CA MET A 1 -25.84 -41.47 -17.12
C MET A 1 -26.01 -39.97 -16.85
N LYS A 2 -26.55 -39.58 -15.68
CA LYS A 2 -26.79 -38.15 -15.32
C LYS A 2 -26.19 -37.75 -13.96
N VAL A 3 -25.82 -38.76 -13.15
CA VAL A 3 -25.19 -38.62 -11.84
C VAL A 3 -23.81 -37.93 -11.85
N PRO A 4 -22.90 -38.16 -12.84
CA PRO A 4 -21.55 -37.59 -12.75
C PRO A 4 -21.53 -36.07 -13.00
N ILE A 5 -22.46 -35.55 -13.80
CA ILE A 5 -22.56 -34.12 -14.14
C ILE A 5 -23.03 -33.30 -12.93
N ILE A 6 -24.00 -33.82 -12.17
CA ILE A 6 -24.52 -33.16 -10.96
C ILE A 6 -23.42 -33.07 -9.89
N CYS A 7 -22.63 -34.13 -9.74
CA CYS A 7 -21.52 -34.16 -8.79
C CYS A 7 -20.42 -33.15 -9.14
N LEU A 8 -20.08 -33.03 -10.44
CA LEU A 8 -19.11 -32.04 -10.92
C LEU A 8 -19.59 -30.60 -10.71
N LEU A 9 -20.88 -30.34 -10.96
CA LEU A 9 -21.53 -29.04 -10.73
C LEU A 9 -21.56 -28.68 -9.24
N GLN A 10 -21.84 -29.65 -8.35
CA GLN A 10 -21.78 -29.46 -6.90
C GLN A 10 -20.34 -29.18 -6.44
N LEU A 11 -19.34 -29.86 -6.99
CA LEU A 11 -17.93 -29.60 -6.67
C LEU A 11 -17.49 -28.20 -7.12
N LEU A 12 -17.90 -27.78 -8.33
CA LEU A 12 -17.66 -26.43 -8.85
C LEU A 12 -18.38 -25.36 -8.01
N LEU A 13 -19.61 -25.61 -7.55
CA LEU A 13 -20.35 -24.73 -6.65
C LEU A 13 -19.66 -24.60 -5.28
N ILE A 14 -19.13 -25.69 -4.72
CA ILE A 14 -18.35 -25.65 -3.47
C ILE A 14 -17.07 -24.83 -3.67
N LEU A 15 -16.38 -24.98 -4.82
CA LEU A 15 -15.18 -24.20 -5.15
C LEU A 15 -15.49 -22.71 -5.37
N VAL A 16 -16.64 -22.37 -5.96
CA VAL A 16 -17.09 -20.98 -6.17
C VAL A 16 -17.55 -20.32 -4.85
N VAL A 17 -18.04 -21.10 -3.89
CA VAL A 17 -18.51 -20.59 -2.58
C VAL A 17 -17.39 -20.39 -1.57
N VAL A 18 -16.16 -20.85 -1.83
CA VAL A 18 -14.96 -20.33 -1.14
C VAL A 18 -14.60 -18.94 -1.69
N LYS A 19 -15.58 -18.04 -1.81
CA LYS A 19 -15.30 -16.60 -1.73
C LYS A 19 -14.85 -16.35 -0.31
N LYS A 20 -13.53 -16.42 -0.09
CA LYS A 20 -12.88 -15.97 1.13
C LYS A 20 -13.49 -14.63 1.51
N THR A 21 -14.11 -14.57 2.68
CA THR A 21 -14.45 -13.31 3.33
C THR A 21 -13.13 -12.62 3.65
N THR A 22 -12.63 -11.80 2.73
CA THR A 22 -11.46 -10.97 2.98
C THR A 22 -11.86 -9.96 4.06
N GLN A 23 -11.12 -9.95 5.17
CA GLN A 23 -11.35 -8.98 6.23
C GLN A 23 -10.68 -7.68 5.83
N ARG A 24 -11.47 -6.60 5.83
CA ARG A 24 -10.96 -5.26 5.63
C ARG A 24 -10.04 -4.88 6.78
N THR A 25 -8.81 -4.48 6.47
CA THR A 25 -7.89 -3.87 7.43
C THR A 25 -7.78 -2.38 7.13
N ASP A 26 -8.23 -1.52 8.05
CA ASP A 26 -8.02 -0.08 7.95
C ASP A 26 -6.58 0.27 8.33
N ILE A 27 -5.91 1.05 7.49
CA ILE A 27 -4.50 1.41 7.62
C ILE A 27 -4.38 2.92 7.80
N TYR A 28 -3.62 3.31 8.82
CA TYR A 28 -3.39 4.69 9.18
C TYR A 28 -1.90 5.01 9.27
N MET A 29 -1.47 6.02 8.52
CA MET A 29 -0.07 6.46 8.50
C MET A 29 0.01 7.97 8.70
N LYS A 30 0.76 8.40 9.71
CA LYS A 30 1.05 9.82 9.97
C LYS A 30 2.51 10.01 10.32
N GLY A 31 3.05 11.19 10.01
CA GLY A 31 4.42 11.54 10.35
C GLY A 31 4.86 12.86 9.72
N ASN A 32 6.17 13.09 9.77
CA ASN A 32 6.79 14.29 9.22
C ASN A 32 7.86 13.93 8.22
N LEU A 33 7.78 14.48 7.01
CA LEU A 33 8.89 14.53 6.09
C LEU A 33 9.80 15.69 6.47
N THR A 34 11.11 15.47 6.52
CA THR A 34 12.09 16.51 6.83
C THR A 34 13.04 16.73 5.65
N CYS A 35 13.38 18.00 5.42
CA CYS A 35 14.31 18.42 4.38
C CYS A 35 15.41 19.29 5.00
N VAL A 36 16.63 18.75 5.10
CA VAL A 36 17.80 19.46 5.67
C VAL A 36 18.56 20.26 4.59
N SER A 37 18.12 20.21 3.33
CA SER A 37 18.80 20.92 2.24
C SER A 37 18.66 22.44 2.38
N HIS A 38 19.76 23.11 2.69
CA HIS A 38 19.83 24.58 2.72
C HIS A 38 19.70 25.24 1.34
N TRP A 39 19.78 24.46 0.25
CA TRP A 39 19.77 24.93 -1.13
C TRP A 39 18.36 24.98 -1.75
N THR A 40 17.34 24.50 -1.03
CA THR A 40 15.99 24.31 -1.59
C THR A 40 14.99 25.20 -0.84
N PRO A 41 14.85 26.49 -1.20
CA PRO A 41 14.00 27.45 -0.46
C PRO A 41 12.50 27.10 -0.50
N LYS A 42 12.10 26.24 -1.43
CA LYS A 42 10.79 25.60 -1.50
C LYS A 42 10.98 24.19 -2.01
N TRP A 43 10.45 23.21 -1.32
CA TRP A 43 10.48 21.81 -1.73
C TRP A 43 9.08 21.23 -1.73
N CYS A 44 8.86 20.19 -2.54
CA CYS A 44 7.60 19.48 -2.63
C CYS A 44 7.82 18.00 -2.39
N ALA A 45 6.80 17.33 -1.90
CA ALA A 45 6.78 15.88 -1.73
C ALA A 45 5.41 15.30 -2.02
N ARG A 46 5.39 14.05 -2.46
CA ARG A 46 4.23 13.19 -2.64
C ARG A 46 4.55 11.85 -2.00
N ILE A 47 3.60 11.27 -1.27
CA ILE A 47 3.75 9.95 -0.64
C ILE A 47 2.65 9.04 -1.17
N VAL A 48 3.02 7.85 -1.62
CA VAL A 48 2.08 6.77 -1.94
C VAL A 48 2.36 5.61 -1.02
N LEU A 49 1.35 5.19 -0.28
CA LEU A 49 1.38 3.96 0.49
C LEU A 49 0.88 2.83 -0.41
N VAL A 50 1.68 1.78 -0.53
CA VAL A 50 1.37 0.62 -1.35
C VAL A 50 1.56 -0.68 -0.57
N GLU A 51 0.77 -1.67 -0.91
CA GLU A 51 1.04 -3.09 -0.68
C GLU A 51 1.89 -3.60 -1.85
N LYS A 52 2.88 -4.45 -1.60
CA LYS A 52 3.73 -5.03 -2.64
C LYS A 52 3.75 -6.55 -2.51
N ASP A 53 2.71 -7.20 -3.00
CA ASP A 53 2.66 -8.66 -3.13
C ASP A 53 3.94 -9.23 -3.77
N THR A 54 4.62 -10.13 -3.06
CA THR A 54 5.81 -10.84 -3.55
C THR A 54 5.50 -11.83 -4.67
N LEU A 55 4.24 -12.26 -4.80
CA LEU A 55 3.83 -13.39 -5.65
C LEU A 55 2.88 -12.99 -6.79
N GLU A 56 2.07 -11.94 -6.63
CA GLU A 56 1.27 -11.38 -7.72
C GLU A 56 1.92 -10.09 -8.21
N SER A 57 1.89 -9.85 -9.53
CA SER A 57 2.60 -8.73 -10.17
C SER A 57 1.98 -7.34 -9.85
N GLY A 58 1.16 -7.27 -8.80
CA GLY A 58 0.43 -6.09 -8.36
C GLY A 58 1.27 -5.25 -7.39
N THR A 59 1.11 -3.94 -7.47
CA THR A 59 1.50 -3.04 -6.38
C THR A 59 0.24 -2.25 -6.08
N ASP A 60 -0.45 -2.65 -5.02
CA ASP A 60 -1.77 -2.11 -4.73
C ASP A 60 -1.66 -0.82 -3.94
N LYS A 61 -2.23 0.24 -4.51
CA LYS A 61 -2.25 1.55 -3.86
C LYS A 61 -3.28 1.56 -2.74
N ILE A 62 -2.80 1.82 -1.52
CA ILE A 62 -3.63 1.90 -0.31
C ILE A 62 -4.08 3.33 -0.06
N ALA A 63 -3.14 4.27 -0.08
CA ALA A 63 -3.39 5.67 0.23
C ALA A 63 -2.40 6.59 -0.48
N GLU A 64 -2.75 7.87 -0.57
CA GLU A 64 -1.87 8.90 -1.12
C GLU A 64 -1.97 10.19 -0.33
N PHE A 65 -0.80 10.74 -0.03
CA PHE A 65 -0.61 12.13 0.30
C PHE A 65 -0.12 12.82 -0.97
N GLY A 66 -0.99 13.64 -1.57
CA GLY A 66 -0.75 14.30 -2.84
C GLY A 66 0.49 15.19 -2.82
N VAL A 67 0.75 15.87 -3.94
CA VAL A 67 1.90 16.80 -4.01
C VAL A 67 1.65 17.99 -3.09
N VAL A 68 2.43 18.10 -2.03
CA VAL A 68 2.41 19.22 -1.09
C VAL A 68 3.78 19.88 -1.09
N CYS A 69 3.80 21.22 -1.09
CA CYS A 69 5.02 22.00 -1.08
C CYS A 69 5.15 22.83 0.19
N SER A 70 6.37 22.95 0.69
CA SER A 70 6.71 23.70 1.89
C SER A 70 7.91 24.60 1.65
N LYS A 71 7.91 25.74 2.35
CA LYS A 71 9.08 26.63 2.48
C LYS A 71 9.81 26.42 3.80
N ILE A 72 9.22 25.65 4.70
CA ILE A 72 9.84 25.28 5.99
C ILE A 72 10.47 23.88 5.89
N PRO A 73 11.39 23.52 6.78
CA PRO A 73 12.14 22.25 6.69
C PRO A 73 11.32 20.96 6.92
N TRP A 74 10.01 21.05 7.12
CA TRP A 74 9.15 19.88 7.33
C TRP A 74 7.80 19.99 6.62
N ILE A 75 7.21 18.82 6.36
CA ILE A 75 5.82 18.63 5.90
C ILE A 75 5.20 17.55 6.78
N GLU A 76 4.16 17.90 7.52
CA GLU A 76 3.34 16.92 8.24
C GLU A 76 2.39 16.23 7.25
N TYR A 77 2.21 14.92 7.41
CA TYR A 77 1.29 14.16 6.60
C TYR A 77 0.44 13.22 7.46
N GLU A 78 -0.78 12.99 6.99
CA GLU A 78 -1.73 12.01 7.51
C GLU A 78 -2.40 11.35 6.31
N MET A 79 -2.44 10.02 6.29
CA MET A 79 -3.06 9.22 5.24
C MET A 79 -3.89 8.10 5.87
N LYS A 80 -5.07 7.86 5.28
CA LYS A 80 -5.97 6.76 5.63
C LYS A 80 -6.26 5.96 4.38
N GLY A 81 -6.18 4.64 4.49
CA GLY A 81 -6.57 3.72 3.44
C GLY A 81 -7.05 2.43 4.05
N PHE A 82 -7.30 1.44 3.21
CA PHE A 82 -7.67 0.10 3.64
C PHE A 82 -7.16 -0.93 2.65
N GLN A 83 -7.05 -2.17 3.10
CA GLN A 83 -6.76 -3.34 2.30
C GLN A 83 -7.84 -4.40 2.53
N ASP A 84 -8.22 -5.10 1.47
CA ASP A 84 -9.24 -6.16 1.50
C ASP A 84 -8.57 -7.53 1.25
N GLY A 85 -7.90 -8.06 2.27
CA GLY A 85 -7.16 -9.32 2.18
C GLY A 85 -5.78 -9.19 1.52
N ASP A 86 -4.97 -10.23 1.66
CA ASP A 86 -3.52 -10.26 1.37
C ASP A 86 -3.18 -11.43 0.43
N GLY A 87 -4.00 -11.61 -0.62
CA GLY A 87 -3.84 -12.74 -1.56
C GLY A 87 -3.94 -14.14 -0.91
N PHE A 88 -3.23 -15.12 -1.49
CA PHE A 88 -3.15 -16.49 -0.97
C PHE A 88 -1.82 -16.70 -0.21
N TYR A 89 -1.93 -17.23 1.03
CA TYR A 89 -0.84 -17.76 1.87
C TYR A 89 0.02 -16.76 2.65
N ASP A 90 -0.15 -15.45 2.51
CA ASP A 90 0.49 -14.50 3.43
C ASP A 90 -0.48 -14.05 4.55
N VAL A 91 0.09 -13.80 5.72
CA VAL A 91 -0.59 -13.27 6.90
C VAL A 91 -0.03 -11.89 7.28
N PHE A 92 0.79 -11.29 6.42
CA PHE A 92 1.40 -9.99 6.62
C PHE A 92 1.42 -9.17 5.34
N TYR A 93 0.89 -7.95 5.41
CA TYR A 93 0.98 -7.00 4.29
C TYR A 93 2.44 -6.53 4.06
N GLU A 94 2.88 -6.53 2.79
CA GLU A 94 4.21 -6.09 2.35
C GLU A 94 4.25 -4.57 2.09
N MET A 95 4.01 -3.83 3.16
CA MET A 95 3.78 -2.38 3.10
C MET A 95 5.03 -1.59 2.68
N SER A 96 4.87 -0.68 1.72
CA SER A 96 5.93 0.23 1.28
C SER A 96 5.42 1.66 1.09
N ALA A 97 6.22 2.64 1.51
CA ALA A 97 5.98 4.05 1.24
C ALA A 97 6.90 4.55 0.12
N ILE A 98 6.31 4.99 -0.98
CA ILE A 98 7.01 5.59 -2.12
C ILE A 98 6.91 7.10 -1.98
N ILE A 99 8.05 7.75 -1.76
CA ILE A 99 8.16 9.19 -1.57
C ILE A 99 8.82 9.79 -2.81
N THR A 100 8.12 10.68 -3.50
CA THR A 100 8.68 11.47 -4.60
C THR A 100 8.84 12.92 -4.14
N HIS A 101 10.03 13.48 -4.16
CA HIS A 101 10.29 14.80 -3.58
C HIS A 101 11.32 15.62 -4.35
N SER A 102 11.24 16.94 -4.22
CA SER A 102 12.22 17.88 -4.76
C SER A 102 13.23 18.37 -3.71
N CYS A 103 13.18 17.86 -2.48
CA CYS A 103 14.22 18.11 -1.48
C CYS A 103 15.54 17.46 -1.94
N SER A 104 16.33 18.19 -2.72
CA SER A 104 17.59 17.73 -3.27
C SER A 104 18.53 18.90 -3.53
N GLY A 105 19.82 18.62 -3.71
CA GLY A 105 20.82 19.67 -3.85
C GLY A 105 20.80 20.46 -5.17
N ARG A 106 20.01 20.08 -6.19
CA ARG A 106 20.12 20.65 -7.57
C ARG A 106 18.83 20.58 -8.42
N ASP A 107 17.68 20.98 -7.88
CA ASP A 107 16.37 20.95 -8.59
C ASP A 107 15.95 19.58 -9.13
N LEU A 108 16.55 18.50 -8.63
CA LEU A 108 16.23 17.14 -9.03
C LEU A 108 15.02 16.64 -8.25
N ILE A 109 14.18 15.85 -8.92
CA ILE A 109 13.12 15.07 -8.29
C ILE A 109 13.68 13.69 -7.96
N TRP A 110 13.61 13.32 -6.69
CA TRP A 110 14.09 12.04 -6.18
C TRP A 110 12.90 11.16 -5.84
N LYS A 111 13.05 9.87 -6.12
CA LYS A 111 12.14 8.81 -5.67
C LYS A 111 12.86 7.99 -4.61
N GLN A 112 12.26 7.89 -3.44
CA GLN A 112 12.70 7.05 -2.34
C GLN A 112 11.62 6.02 -2.04
N GLU A 113 12.04 4.81 -1.69
CA GLU A 113 11.16 3.74 -1.27
C GLU A 113 11.56 3.30 0.13
N HIS A 114 10.60 3.32 1.04
CA HIS A 114 10.77 2.86 2.41
C HIS A 114 9.91 1.62 2.60
N LYS A 115 10.56 0.47 2.75
CA LYS A 115 9.89 -0.75 3.22
C LYS A 115 9.46 -0.52 4.67
N LEU A 116 8.17 -0.65 4.93
CA LEU A 116 7.62 -0.53 6.27
C LEU A 116 7.63 -1.91 6.94
N ASN A 117 7.49 -1.93 8.27
CA ASN A 117 7.43 -3.19 9.00
C ASN A 117 6.19 -3.99 8.59
N TRP A 118 6.33 -5.31 8.64
CA TRP A 118 5.24 -6.27 8.43
C TRP A 118 4.04 -5.95 9.32
N VAL A 119 2.88 -5.75 8.71
CA VAL A 119 1.61 -5.52 9.42
C VAL A 119 0.81 -6.81 9.35
N PRO A 120 0.48 -7.46 10.48
CA PRO A 120 -0.31 -8.69 10.45
C PRO A 120 -1.70 -8.39 9.88
N VAL A 121 -2.14 -9.24 8.95
CA VAL A 121 -3.53 -9.28 8.51
C VAL A 121 -4.36 -9.58 9.75
N SER A 122 -5.30 -8.69 10.10
CA SER A 122 -6.13 -8.83 11.29
C SER A 122 -6.75 -10.23 11.33
N LYS A 123 -6.25 -11.09 12.21
CA LYS A 123 -6.84 -12.39 12.52
C LYS A 123 -7.91 -12.16 13.58
N THR A 124 -9.17 -12.42 13.23
CA THR A 124 -10.13 -12.92 14.23
C THR A 124 -9.88 -14.39 14.47
#